data_AF-A0A4S8QQ44-F1
#
_entry.id   AF-A0A4S8QQ44-F1
#
_cell.length_a   1.000
_cell.length_b   1.000
_cell.length_c   1.000
_cell.angle_alpha   90.00
_cell.angle_beta   90.00
_cell.angle_gamma   90.00
#
_symmetry.space_group_name_H-M   'P 1'
#
loop_
_entity.id
_entity.type
_entity.pdbx_description
1 polymer ?
#
loop_
_entity_poly.entity_id
_entity_poly.type
_entity_poly.pdbx_seq_one_letter_code
_entity_poly.pdbx_strand_id
1 'polypeptide(L)'
;MPENPRYALQDVPGKGKGLVATQDIPKGTRIIEEKPIMTRPKRAPPGFSLRGQFNALNNEQRQAFLSLKNVHPYKNADEQHFGIFKTNGLPMESDDEGGLFIETCRINHACDNNASSNWNTNIKKHTIHALETSTKAKRSQ
;
A
#
# COMPACT_ATOMS: atom_id res chain seq x y z
N MET A 1 -15.51 -14.92 7.09
CA MET A 1 -15.04 -13.51 7.20
C MET A 1 -16.14 -12.74 7.93
N PRO A 2 -15.85 -11.89 8.92
CA PRO A 2 -16.91 -11.18 9.65
C PRO A 2 -17.63 -10.18 8.74
N GLU A 3 -18.96 -10.13 8.84
CA GLU A 3 -19.89 -9.35 7.98
C GLU A 3 -19.83 -7.82 8.16
N ASN A 4 -18.88 -7.29 8.95
CA ASN A 4 -18.73 -5.86 9.13
C ASN A 4 -17.25 -5.51 9.39
N PRO A 5 -16.48 -5.12 8.36
CA PRO A 5 -15.10 -4.68 8.58
C PRO A 5 -15.10 -3.36 9.35
N ARG A 6 -14.17 -3.19 10.31
CA ARG A 6 -14.03 -1.98 11.14
C ARG A 6 -13.59 -0.73 10.38
N TYR A 7 -13.25 -0.91 9.10
CA TYR A 7 -12.89 0.14 8.17
C TYR A 7 -13.44 -0.20 6.78
N ALA A 8 -13.61 0.81 5.95
CA ALA A 8 -13.99 0.67 4.54
C ALA A 8 -13.10 1.56 3.68
N LEU A 9 -12.75 1.09 2.48
CA LEU A 9 -12.10 1.93 1.48
C LEU A 9 -13.17 2.83 0.85
N GLN A 10 -13.01 4.15 0.96
CA GLN A 10 -13.98 5.13 0.45
C GLN A 10 -13.28 6.25 -0.31
N ASP A 11 -13.98 6.84 -1.28
CA ASP A 11 -13.53 8.07 -1.93
C ASP A 11 -13.68 9.23 -0.94
N VAL A 12 -12.57 9.88 -0.62
CA VAL A 12 -12.46 11.04 0.25
C VAL A 12 -12.36 12.29 -0.62
N PRO A 13 -13.33 13.21 -0.54
CA PRO A 13 -13.33 14.44 -1.35
C PRO A 13 -11.99 15.19 -1.25
N GLY A 14 -11.39 15.47 -2.40
CA GLY A 14 -10.11 16.18 -2.50
C GLY A 14 -8.85 15.36 -2.18
N LYS A 15 -8.98 14.08 -1.77
CA LYS A 15 -7.84 13.25 -1.33
C LYS A 15 -7.73 11.88 -2.01
N GLY A 16 -8.67 11.52 -2.88
CA GLY A 16 -8.67 10.19 -3.53
C GLY A 16 -9.27 9.11 -2.62
N LYS A 17 -8.75 7.89 -2.66
CA LYS A 17 -9.28 6.77 -1.84
C LYS A 17 -8.57 6.67 -0.50
N GLY A 18 -9.32 6.66 0.60
CA GLY A 18 -8.80 6.47 1.96
C GLY A 18 -9.51 5.37 2.73
N LEU A 19 -8.88 4.87 3.80
CA LEU A 19 -9.57 4.01 4.77
C LEU A 19 -10.35 4.85 5.76
N VAL A 20 -11.65 4.63 5.84
CA VAL A 20 -12.56 5.28 6.78
C VAL A 20 -13.00 4.26 7.82
N ALA A 21 -12.80 4.58 9.10
CA ALA A 21 -13.29 3.76 10.21
C ALA A 21 -14.83 3.72 10.18
N THR A 22 -15.39 2.51 10.12
CA THR A 22 -16.85 2.27 10.18
C THR A 22 -17.32 2.00 11.61
N GLN A 23 -16.38 1.64 12.49
CA GLN A 23 -16.55 1.35 13.91
C GLN A 23 -15.35 1.89 14.69
N ASP A 24 -15.44 1.94 16.01
CA ASP A 24 -14.30 2.32 16.85
C ASP A 24 -13.16 1.30 16.67
N ILE A 25 -11.97 1.82 16.39
CA ILE A 25 -10.75 1.04 16.23
C ILE A 25 -9.91 1.28 17.48
N PRO A 26 -9.83 0.31 18.42
CA PRO A 26 -8.99 0.46 19.60
C PRO A 26 -7.55 0.72 19.21
N LYS A 27 -6.86 1.56 19.98
CA LYS A 27 -5.42 1.81 19.81
C LYS A 27 -4.66 0.49 19.78
N GLY A 28 -3.69 0.38 18.87
CA GLY A 28 -2.89 -0.84 18.67
C GLY A 28 -3.54 -1.91 17.79
N THR A 29 -4.83 -1.76 17.42
CA THR A 29 -5.47 -2.67 16.45
C THR A 29 -4.75 -2.62 15.11
N ARG A 30 -4.39 -3.79 14.60
CA ARG A 30 -3.82 -3.94 13.26
C ARG A 30 -4.93 -3.80 12.22
N ILE A 31 -4.83 -2.77 11.38
CA ILE A 31 -5.84 -2.39 10.38
C ILE A 31 -5.57 -3.11 9.06
N ILE A 32 -4.32 -3.13 8.61
CA ILE A 32 -3.89 -3.83 7.40
C ILE A 32 -2.79 -4.82 7.73
N GLU A 33 -2.82 -5.95 7.03
CA GLU A 33 -1.74 -6.90 6.96
C GLU A 33 -1.55 -7.33 5.50
N GLU A 34 -0.52 -6.83 4.84
CA GLU A 34 -0.31 -7.05 3.41
C GLU A 34 1.11 -7.58 3.12
N LYS A 35 1.20 -8.56 2.21
CA LYS A 35 2.48 -9.04 1.65
C LYS A 35 2.84 -8.22 0.41
N PRO A 36 4.13 -7.94 0.15
CA PRO A 36 4.49 -7.23 -1.07
C PRO A 36 4.14 -8.09 -2.28
N ILE A 37 3.52 -7.48 -3.29
CA ILE A 37 3.29 -8.14 -4.59
C ILE A 37 4.56 -8.15 -5.43
N MET A 38 5.45 -7.18 -5.20
CA MET A 38 6.74 -7.05 -5.87
C MET A 38 7.75 -6.48 -4.88
N THR A 39 9.00 -6.89 -5.00
CA THR A 39 10.11 -6.38 -4.19
C THR A 39 11.26 -5.93 -5.08
N ARG A 40 12.05 -4.98 -4.61
CA ARG A 40 13.26 -4.53 -5.29
C ARG A 40 14.38 -4.31 -4.29
N PRO A 41 15.51 -5.03 -4.44
CA PRO A 41 16.68 -4.70 -3.67
C PRO A 41 17.32 -3.39 -4.17
N LYS A 42 17.96 -2.64 -3.27
CA LYS A 42 18.69 -1.39 -3.57
C LYS A 42 19.80 -1.64 -4.58
N ARG A 43 20.49 -2.77 -4.43
CA ARG A 43 21.45 -3.32 -5.41
C ARG A 43 20.81 -4.51 -6.10
N ALA A 44 20.20 -4.26 -7.26
CA ALA A 44 19.64 -5.30 -8.10
C ALA A 44 20.75 -6.27 -8.56
N PRO A 45 20.66 -7.58 -8.26
CA PRO A 45 21.62 -8.55 -8.78
C PRO A 45 21.49 -8.67 -10.31
N PRO A 46 22.53 -9.15 -11.01
CA PRO A 46 22.42 -9.48 -12.42
C PRO A 46 21.19 -10.37 -12.70
N GLY A 47 20.40 -10.01 -13.71
CA GLY A 47 19.18 -10.74 -14.08
C GLY A 47 17.92 -10.37 -13.29
N PHE A 48 18.00 -9.47 -12.30
CA PHE A 48 16.80 -8.94 -11.63
C PHE A 48 15.90 -8.20 -12.63
N SER A 49 14.60 -8.55 -12.63
CA SER A 49 13.62 -7.92 -13.48
C SER A 49 12.30 -7.68 -12.74
N LEU A 50 11.92 -6.41 -12.62
CA LEU A 50 10.58 -6.05 -12.16
C LEU A 50 9.51 -6.56 -13.14
N ARG A 51 9.79 -6.56 -14.44
CA ARG A 51 8.87 -7.12 -15.42
C ARG A 51 8.70 -8.63 -15.26
N GLY A 52 9.76 -9.35 -14.87
CA GLY A 52 9.67 -10.77 -14.50
C GLY A 52 8.69 -10.99 -13.34
N GLN A 53 8.81 -10.20 -12.27
CA GLN A 53 7.88 -10.25 -11.15
C GLN A 53 6.44 -9.87 -11.55
N PHE A 54 6.27 -8.82 -12.36
CA PHE A 54 4.96 -8.42 -12.89
C PHE A 54 4.31 -9.54 -13.71
N ASN A 55 5.09 -10.25 -14.53
CA ASN A 55 4.60 -11.39 -15.30
C ASN A 55 4.23 -12.59 -14.42
N ALA A 56 4.75 -12.69 -13.19
CA ALA A 56 4.35 -13.73 -12.24
C ALA A 56 3.05 -13.40 -11.48
N LEU A 57 2.59 -12.14 -11.54
CA LEU A 57 1.35 -11.71 -10.90
C LEU A 57 0.11 -12.27 -11.62
N ASN A 58 -0.98 -12.46 -10.86
CA ASN A 58 -2.28 -12.76 -11.44
C ASN A 58 -2.89 -11.51 -12.12
N ASN A 59 -3.97 -11.69 -12.88
CA ASN A 59 -4.58 -10.60 -13.65
C ASN A 59 -5.07 -9.44 -12.77
N GLU A 60 -5.67 -9.72 -11.62
CA GLU A 60 -6.16 -8.70 -10.69
C GLU A 60 -5.01 -7.85 -10.14
N GLN A 61 -3.92 -8.49 -9.71
CA GLN A 61 -2.71 -7.83 -9.22
C GLN A 61 -2.03 -7.00 -10.29
N ARG A 62 -1.99 -7.46 -11.55
CA ARG A 62 -1.45 -6.68 -12.68
C ARG A 62 -2.27 -5.43 -12.94
N GLN A 63 -3.60 -5.55 -12.98
CA GLN A 63 -4.48 -4.39 -13.16
C GLN A 63 -4.34 -3.41 -12.00
N ALA A 64 -4.29 -3.92 -10.77
CA ALA A 64 -4.08 -3.09 -9.60
C ALA A 64 -2.72 -2.35 -9.66
N PHE A 65 -1.64 -3.04 -10.01
CA PHE A 65 -0.32 -2.45 -10.20
C PHE A 65 -0.33 -1.35 -11.25
N LEU A 66 -0.90 -1.61 -12.44
CA LEU A 66 -0.95 -0.63 -13.53
C LEU A 66 -1.85 0.57 -13.23
N SER A 67 -2.79 0.43 -12.29
CA SER A 67 -3.63 1.54 -11.82
C SER A 67 -2.94 2.45 -10.79
N LEU A 68 -1.76 2.08 -10.28
CA LEU A 68 -1.02 2.92 -9.35
C LEU A 68 -0.43 4.15 -10.06
N LYS A 69 -0.21 5.22 -9.29
CA LYS A 69 0.34 6.47 -9.82
C LYS A 69 1.76 6.24 -10.34
N ASN A 70 2.08 6.80 -11.50
CA ASN A 70 3.45 6.90 -12.00
C ASN A 70 3.78 8.38 -12.23
N VAL A 71 4.77 8.92 -11.52
CA VAL A 71 5.24 10.31 -11.73
C VAL A 71 6.42 10.40 -12.70
N HIS A 72 6.88 9.27 -13.24
CA HIS A 72 8.02 9.20 -14.13
C HIS A 72 7.58 8.97 -15.58
N PRO A 73 8.17 9.68 -16.56
CA PRO A 73 7.95 9.38 -17.97
C PRO A 73 8.50 8.00 -18.32
N TYR A 74 7.90 7.33 -19.31
CA TYR A 74 8.30 6.00 -19.75
C TYR A 74 8.05 5.84 -21.25
N LYS A 75 8.91 5.06 -21.91
CA LYS A 75 8.81 4.72 -23.34
C LYS A 75 8.48 3.25 -23.59
N ASN A 76 8.68 2.41 -22.58
CA ASN A 76 8.46 0.97 -22.64
C ASN A 76 7.94 0.44 -21.28
N ALA A 77 7.52 -0.82 -21.27
CA ALA A 77 6.94 -1.45 -20.08
C ALA A 77 7.94 -1.56 -18.92
N ASP A 78 9.23 -1.78 -19.18
CA ASP A 78 10.25 -1.89 -18.13
C ASP A 78 10.43 -0.55 -17.39
N GLU A 79 10.53 0.55 -18.14
CA GLU A 79 10.56 1.90 -17.59
C GLU A 79 9.27 2.25 -16.84
N GLN A 80 8.11 1.85 -17.37
CA GLN A 80 6.82 2.07 -16.73
C GLN A 80 6.74 1.35 -15.38
N HIS A 81 7.09 0.05 -15.35
CA HIS A 81 7.05 -0.76 -14.13
C HIS A 81 8.01 -0.22 -13.08
N PHE A 82 9.21 0.19 -13.50
CA PHE A 82 10.18 0.82 -12.60
C PHE A 82 9.68 2.17 -12.07
N GLY A 83 9.07 3.00 -12.91
CA GLY A 83 8.48 4.27 -12.50
C GLY A 83 7.35 4.12 -11.48
N ILE A 84 6.42 3.19 -11.72
CA ILE A 84 5.35 2.83 -10.78
C ILE A 84 5.95 2.36 -9.44
N PHE A 85 6.90 1.43 -9.49
CA PHE A 85 7.54 0.91 -8.28
C PHE A 85 8.25 2.01 -7.51
N LYS A 86 8.99 2.89 -8.19
CA LYS A 86 9.71 4.01 -7.56
C LYS A 86 8.78 5.04 -6.94
N THR A 87 7.60 5.24 -7.54
CA THR A 87 6.60 6.20 -7.04
C THR A 87 5.89 5.71 -5.78
N ASN A 88 5.63 4.40 -5.67
CA ASN A 88 4.73 3.85 -4.66
C ASN A 88 5.42 2.92 -3.66
N GLY A 89 6.60 2.40 -3.98
CA GLY A 89 7.33 1.44 -3.17
C GLY A 89 7.64 1.99 -1.78
N LEU A 90 7.45 1.16 -0.78
CA LEU A 90 7.68 1.48 0.62
C LEU A 90 8.97 0.79 1.11
N PRO A 91 9.70 1.40 2.05
CA PRO A 91 10.88 0.79 2.65
C PRO A 91 10.50 -0.47 3.43
N MET A 92 11.29 -1.52 3.28
CA MET A 92 11.26 -2.71 4.14
C MET A 92 12.46 -2.69 5.11
N GLU A 93 12.53 -3.65 6.03
CA GLU A 93 13.47 -3.63 7.18
C GLU A 93 14.95 -3.51 6.83
N SER A 94 15.39 -4.09 5.71
CA SER A 94 16.73 -3.80 5.24
C SER A 94 16.67 -2.50 4.46
N ASP A 95 17.55 -1.55 4.77
CA ASP A 95 17.83 -0.35 3.95
C ASP A 95 18.20 -0.67 2.48
N ASP A 96 18.25 -1.97 2.17
CA ASP A 96 18.56 -2.60 0.92
C ASP A 96 17.35 -3.23 0.21
N GLU A 97 16.10 -3.12 0.71
CA GLU A 97 14.91 -3.65 0.04
C GLU A 97 13.70 -2.71 0.12
N GLY A 98 13.08 -2.45 -1.03
CA GLY A 98 11.76 -1.84 -1.13
C GLY A 98 10.71 -2.88 -1.50
N GLY A 99 9.48 -2.68 -1.05
CA GLY A 99 8.33 -3.51 -1.41
C GLY A 99 7.17 -2.68 -1.94
N LEU A 100 6.36 -3.29 -2.79
CA LEU A 100 5.13 -2.69 -3.31
C LEU A 100 3.91 -3.43 -2.76
N PHE A 101 2.98 -2.67 -2.20
CA PHE A 101 1.86 -3.15 -1.41
C PHE A 101 0.61 -2.42 -1.92
N ILE A 102 -0.26 -3.11 -2.67
CA ILE A 102 -1.34 -2.46 -3.42
C ILE A 102 -2.26 -1.65 -2.51
N GLU A 103 -2.76 -2.24 -1.43
CA GLU A 103 -3.70 -1.57 -0.53
C GLU A 103 -3.00 -0.44 0.23
N THR A 104 -1.80 -0.72 0.73
CA THR A 104 -1.00 0.26 1.47
C THR A 104 -0.63 1.48 0.62
N CYS A 105 -0.23 1.28 -0.65
CA CYS A 105 0.10 2.35 -1.58
C CYS A 105 -1.12 3.21 -1.94
N ARG A 106 -2.33 2.62 -2.06
CA ARG A 106 -3.56 3.39 -2.29
C ARG A 106 -3.88 4.32 -1.13
N ILE A 107 -3.63 3.87 0.10
CA ILE A 107 -3.95 4.61 1.32
C ILE A 107 -2.93 5.71 1.59
N ASN A 108 -1.63 5.42 1.41
CA ASN A 108 -0.58 6.39 1.66
C ASN A 108 -0.67 7.61 0.72
N HIS A 109 -1.28 7.44 -0.47
CA HIS A 109 -1.52 8.54 -1.40
C HIS A 109 -2.62 9.50 -0.93
N ALA A 110 -3.55 9.04 -0.09
CA ALA A 110 -4.58 9.86 0.56
C ALA A 110 -4.05 10.49 1.86
N CYS A 111 -3.09 11.40 1.75
CA CYS A 111 -2.46 12.07 2.89
C CYS A 111 -3.45 12.93 3.69
N ASP A 112 -3.87 12.40 4.85
CA ASP A 112 -4.00 13.06 6.16
C ASP A 112 -4.11 11.94 7.21
N ASN A 113 -3.00 11.54 7.82
CA ASN A 113 -2.90 10.26 8.53
C ASN A 113 -3.12 10.37 10.05
N ASN A 114 -4.20 9.76 10.55
CA ASN A 114 -4.37 9.32 11.96
C ASN A 114 -3.87 7.88 12.19
N ALA A 115 -3.09 7.33 11.26
CA ALA A 115 -2.58 5.96 11.28
C ALA A 115 -1.11 5.92 10.88
N SER A 116 -0.31 5.09 11.56
CA SER A 116 1.10 4.87 11.23
C SER A 116 1.27 3.56 10.50
N SER A 117 1.94 3.59 9.35
CA SER A 117 2.45 2.40 8.68
C SER A 117 3.81 2.00 9.26
N ASN A 118 3.98 0.73 9.61
CA ASN A 118 5.26 0.17 9.99
C ASN A 118 5.49 -1.17 9.26
N TRP A 119 6.73 -1.60 9.10
CA TRP A 119 7.06 -2.95 8.63
C TRP A 119 7.23 -3.88 9.83
N ASN A 120 6.59 -5.06 9.79
CA ASN A 120 6.76 -6.09 10.82
C ASN A 120 7.61 -7.25 10.28
N THR A 121 8.76 -7.38 10.91
CA THR A 121 9.93 -8.17 10.57
C THR A 121 9.68 -9.66 10.78
N ASN A 122 9.06 -9.97 11.93
CA ASN A 122 8.72 -11.33 12.37
C ASN A 122 7.73 -12.03 11.43
N ILE A 123 6.83 -11.27 10.79
CA ILE A 123 5.79 -11.82 9.90
C ILE A 123 5.95 -11.44 8.43
N LYS A 124 6.99 -10.67 8.10
CA LYS A 124 7.31 -10.17 6.76
C LYS A 124 6.15 -9.47 6.06
N LYS A 125 5.48 -8.54 6.76
CA LYS A 125 4.29 -7.81 6.27
C LYS A 125 4.32 -6.35 6.71
N HIS A 126 3.76 -5.45 5.89
CA HIS A 126 3.42 -4.11 6.37
C HIS A 126 2.18 -4.16 7.24
N THR A 127 2.22 -3.40 8.33
CA THR A 127 1.10 -3.22 9.24
C THR A 127 0.79 -1.74 9.38
N ILE A 128 -0.49 -1.39 9.24
CA ILE A 128 -0.98 -0.05 9.58
C ILE A 128 -1.71 -0.16 10.92
N HIS A 129 -1.35 0.70 11.87
CA HIS A 129 -1.97 0.79 13.19
C HIS A 129 -2.61 2.16 13.39
N ALA A 130 -3.76 2.20 14.07
CA ALA A 130 -4.36 3.46 14.53
C ALA A 130 -3.46 4.14 15.57
N LEU A 131 -3.13 5.42 15.36
CA LEU A 131 -2.33 6.23 16.29
C LEU A 131 -3.17 6.79 17.43
N GLU A 132 -4.43 7.10 17.15
CA GLU A 132 -5.47 7.49 18.11
C GLU A 132 -6.75 6.71 17.87
N THR A 133 -7.63 6.65 18.88
CA THR A 133 -8.96 6.09 18.74
C THR A 133 -9.74 6.93 17.72
N SER A 134 -9.93 6.41 16.50
CA SER A 134 -10.76 7.07 15.50
C SER A 134 -12.22 6.95 15.92
N THR A 135 -12.75 7.98 16.58
CA THR A 135 -14.17 8.04 16.92
C THR A 135 -14.95 8.33 15.65
N LYS A 136 -16.07 7.62 15.46
CA LYS A 136 -17.05 7.83 14.38
C LYS A 136 -17.21 9.32 14.06
N ALA A 137 -17.02 9.73 12.80
CA ALA A 137 -17.46 11.05 12.36
C ALA A 137 -18.97 11.13 12.59
N LYS A 138 -19.39 11.89 13.60
CA LYS A 138 -20.80 12.17 13.84
C LYS A 138 -21.30 12.88 12.58
N ARG A 139 -22.21 12.23 11.85
CA ARG A 139 -23.05 12.92 10.86
C ARG A 139 -23.73 14.07 11.62
N SER A 140 -23.35 15.31 11.31
CA SER A 140 -24.15 16.46 11.66
C SER A 140 -25.50 16.31 10.95
N GLN A 141 -26.56 16.53 11.72
CA GLN A 141 -27.94 16.59 11.24
C GLN A 141 -28.12 17.64 10.14
#